data_AF-A0A448UEB3-F1
#
_entry.id   AF-A0A448UEB3-F1
#
_cell.length_a   1.000
_cell.length_b   1.000
_cell.length_c   1.000
_cell.angle_alpha   90.00
_cell.angle_beta   90.00
_cell.angle_gamma   90.00
#
_symmetry.space_group_name_H-M   'P 1'
#
loop_
_entity.id
_entity.type
_entity.pdbx_description
1 polymer ?
#
loop_
_entity_poly.entity_id
_entity_poly.type
_entity_poly.pdbx_seq_one_letter_code
_entity_poly.pdbx_strand_id
1 'polypeptide(L)'
;MIKQFEIHGGVKKQLQAYLDAQNTDLKTAMDSEPLNREVAAIVHDGLPAMVKKIYSLEKMQKFFWEKKDLMVEFVAARLAAAEKKPKGSKNTNQKKR
;
A
#
# COMPACT_ATOMS: atom_id res chain seq x y z
N MET A 1 11.18 -1.01 -10.91
CA MET A 1 10.08 -0.04 -11.01
C MET A 1 9.01 -0.18 -9.91
N ILE A 2 8.65 -1.37 -9.40
CA ILE A 2 7.73 -1.50 -8.23
C ILE A 2 8.35 -1.04 -6.89
N LYS A 3 9.69 -1.04 -6.76
CA LYS A 3 10.40 -0.60 -5.54
C LYS A 3 10.15 0.87 -5.16
N GLN A 4 9.60 1.71 -6.03
CA GLN A 4 9.38 3.14 -5.76
C GLN A 4 7.93 3.50 -5.42
N PHE A 5 6.98 2.55 -5.44
CA PHE A 5 5.60 2.90 -5.13
C PHE A 5 5.37 3.08 -3.62
N GLU A 6 5.34 4.33 -3.15
CA GLU A 6 4.98 4.65 -1.77
C GLU A 6 3.48 4.46 -1.55
N ILE A 7 3.15 3.63 -0.55
CA ILE A 7 1.80 3.62 0.01
C ILE A 7 1.67 4.87 0.88
N HIS A 8 0.94 5.87 0.38
CA HIS A 8 0.62 7.06 1.17
C HIS A 8 -0.18 6.68 2.43
N GLY A 9 -0.04 7.46 3.49
CA GLY A 9 -0.73 7.22 4.76
C GLY A 9 -2.26 7.13 4.65
N GLY A 10 -2.87 7.74 3.62
CA GLY A 10 -4.30 7.61 3.33
C GLY A 10 -4.69 6.18 2.92
N VAL A 11 -3.91 5.57 2.03
CA VAL A 11 -4.11 4.19 1.57
C VAL A 11 -3.96 3.20 2.72
N LYS A 12 -2.97 3.43 3.61
CA LYS A 12 -2.82 2.63 4.83
C LYS A 12 -4.08 2.67 5.69
N LYS A 13 -4.63 3.86 5.95
CA LYS A 13 -5.84 4.00 6.76
C LYS A 13 -7.05 3.32 6.11
N GLN A 14 -7.21 3.49 4.81
CA GLN A 14 -8.29 2.83 4.05
C GLN A 14 -8.14 1.31 4.08
N LEU A 15 -6.93 0.80 3.87
CA LEU A 15 -6.66 -0.64 3.91
C LEU A 15 -6.89 -1.21 5.31
N GLN A 16 -6.43 -0.54 6.36
CA GLN A 16 -6.68 -0.98 7.74
C GLN A 16 -8.17 -0.97 8.06
N ALA A 17 -8.90 0.11 7.73
CA ALA A 17 -10.34 0.19 7.95
C ALA A 17 -11.11 -0.89 7.19
N TYR A 18 -10.67 -1.23 5.98
CA TYR A 18 -11.25 -2.32 5.21
C TYR A 18 -11.01 -3.69 5.88
N LEU A 19 -9.79 -3.98 6.30
CA LEU A 19 -9.45 -5.22 7.01
C LEU A 19 -10.21 -5.35 8.33
N ASP A 20 -10.30 -4.27 9.10
CA ASP A 20 -11.05 -4.21 10.35
C ASP A 20 -12.55 -4.44 10.12
N ALA A 21 -13.13 -3.83 9.08
CA ALA A 21 -14.54 -4.04 8.70
C ALA A 21 -14.84 -5.49 8.29
N GLN A 22 -13.88 -6.13 7.62
CA GLN A 22 -13.96 -7.54 7.23
C GLN A 22 -13.58 -8.51 8.37
N ASN A 23 -13.18 -8.00 9.54
CA ASN A 23 -12.68 -8.78 10.67
C ASN A 23 -11.59 -9.79 10.25
N THR A 24 -10.66 -9.34 9.41
CA THR A 24 -9.64 -10.21 8.80
C THR A 24 -8.26 -9.55 8.79
N ASP A 25 -7.22 -10.34 8.57
CA ASP A 25 -5.86 -9.85 8.39
C ASP A 25 -5.49 -9.76 6.90
N LEU A 26 -4.40 -9.06 6.58
CA LEU A 26 -3.95 -8.87 5.21
C LEU A 26 -3.71 -10.21 4.49
N LYS A 27 -3.19 -11.22 5.18
CA LYS A 27 -2.84 -12.51 4.58
C LYS A 27 -4.11 -13.27 4.17
N THR A 28 -5.07 -13.34 5.08
CA THR A 28 -6.37 -13.98 4.89
C THR A 28 -7.20 -13.25 3.84
N ALA A 29 -7.18 -11.91 3.83
CA ALA A 29 -7.78 -11.12 2.77
C ALA A 29 -7.15 -11.40 1.40
N MET A 30 -5.82 -11.55 1.35
CA MET A 30 -5.10 -11.84 0.11
C MET A 30 -5.29 -13.28 -0.39
N ASP A 31 -5.63 -14.23 0.50
CA ASP A 31 -5.93 -15.62 0.15
C ASP A 31 -7.36 -15.82 -0.41
N SER A 32 -8.25 -14.87 -0.19
CA SER A 32 -9.60 -14.85 -0.75
C SER A 32 -9.64 -13.97 -2.00
N GLU A 33 -9.97 -14.54 -3.16
CA GLU A 33 -10.01 -13.80 -4.43
C GLU A 33 -10.88 -12.52 -4.38
N PRO A 34 -12.11 -12.51 -3.84
CA PRO A 34 -12.90 -11.28 -3.76
C PRO A 34 -12.24 -10.24 -2.84
N LEU A 35 -11.70 -10.64 -1.70
CA LEU A 35 -11.05 -9.70 -0.77
C LEU A 35 -9.73 -9.17 -1.33
N ASN A 36 -8.96 -10.00 -2.03
CA ASN A 36 -7.72 -9.65 -2.71
C ASN A 36 -7.97 -8.57 -3.77
N ARG A 37 -9.05 -8.70 -4.56
CA ARG A 37 -9.44 -7.70 -5.56
C ARG A 37 -9.74 -6.34 -4.96
N GLU A 38 -10.37 -6.30 -3.79
CA GLU A 38 -10.64 -5.08 -3.04
C GLU A 38 -9.35 -4.47 -2.46
N VAL A 39 -8.47 -5.30 -1.89
CA VAL A 39 -7.15 -4.86 -1.43
C VAL A 39 -6.36 -4.23 -2.59
N ALA A 40 -6.38 -4.86 -3.76
CA ALA A 40 -5.77 -4.32 -4.97
C ALA A 40 -6.42 -3.00 -5.40
N ALA A 41 -7.74 -2.85 -5.28
CA ALA A 41 -8.44 -1.60 -5.60
C ALA A 41 -8.03 -0.45 -4.67
N ILE A 42 -7.92 -0.70 -3.36
CA ILE A 42 -7.47 0.28 -2.37
C ILE A 42 -6.03 0.72 -2.66
N VAL A 43 -5.13 -0.24 -2.93
CA VAL A 43 -3.74 0.08 -3.30
C VAL A 43 -3.68 0.83 -4.64
N HIS A 44 -4.53 0.46 -5.59
CA HIS A 44 -4.60 1.11 -6.90
C HIS A 44 -5.04 2.56 -6.74
N ASP A 45 -6.01 2.84 -5.88
CA ASP A 45 -6.48 4.21 -5.67
C ASP A 45 -5.39 5.13 -5.07
N GLY A 46 -4.45 4.53 -4.34
CA GLY A 46 -3.24 5.19 -3.87
C GLY A 46 -2.22 5.59 -4.93
N LEU A 47 -2.31 5.04 -6.14
CA LEU A 47 -1.32 5.26 -7.18
C LEU A 47 -1.42 6.68 -7.78
N PRO A 48 -0.28 7.33 -8.13
CA PRO A 48 -0.29 8.51 -8.97
C PRO A 48 -1.06 8.25 -10.27
N ALA A 49 -1.77 9.26 -10.77
CA ALA A 49 -2.60 9.14 -11.98
C ALA A 49 -1.82 8.60 -13.20
N MET A 50 -0.53 8.93 -13.31
CA MET A 50 0.35 8.40 -14.37
C MET A 50 0.55 6.88 -14.27
N VAL A 51 0.63 6.33 -13.05
CA VAL A 51 0.78 4.88 -12.83
C VAL A 51 -0.54 4.15 -13.05
N LYS A 52 -1.67 4.73 -12.60
CA LYS A 52 -3.03 4.21 -12.89
C LYS A 52 -3.30 4.08 -14.40
N LYS A 53 -2.72 4.96 -15.22
CA LYS A 53 -2.83 4.89 -16.70
C LYS A 53 -2.06 3.71 -17.30
N ILE A 54 -0.96 3.29 -16.69
CA ILE A 54 -0.11 2.18 -17.17
C ILE A 54 -0.65 0.84 -16.62
N TYR A 55 -1.06 0.85 -15.37
CA TYR A 55 -1.62 -0.29 -14.66
C TYR A 55 -3.10 -0.03 -14.36
N SER A 56 -3.97 -0.53 -15.23
CA SER A 56 -5.41 -0.52 -14.98
C SER A 56 -5.75 -1.33 -13.73
N LEU A 57 -6.89 -1.01 -13.11
CA LEU A 57 -7.41 -1.72 -11.96
C LEU A 57 -7.46 -3.24 -12.19
N GLU A 58 -7.99 -3.67 -13.33
CA GLU A 58 -8.09 -5.09 -13.71
C GLU A 58 -6.72 -5.78 -13.78
N LYS A 59 -5.72 -5.11 -14.38
CA LYS A 59 -4.34 -5.63 -14.41
C LYS A 59 -3.75 -5.75 -13.02
N MET A 60 -4.06 -4.78 -12.14
CA MET A 60 -3.59 -4.80 -10.77
C MET A 60 -4.24 -5.91 -9.95
N GLN A 61 -5.55 -6.09 -10.06
CA GLN A 61 -6.28 -7.18 -9.41
C GLN A 61 -5.75 -8.55 -9.85
N LYS A 62 -5.57 -8.75 -11.16
CA LYS A 62 -4.99 -9.99 -11.68
C LYS A 62 -3.56 -10.20 -11.18
N PHE A 63 -2.73 -9.16 -11.17
CA PHE A 63 -1.36 -9.24 -10.68
C PHE A 63 -1.31 -9.56 -9.18
N PHE A 64 -2.19 -8.97 -8.37
CA PHE A 64 -2.28 -9.24 -6.94
C PHE A 64 -2.73 -10.68 -6.64
N TRP A 65 -3.57 -11.24 -7.49
CA TRP A 65 -3.95 -12.64 -7.39
C TRP A 65 -2.82 -13.59 -7.81
N GLU A 66 -2.24 -13.38 -8.99
CA GLU A 66 -1.16 -14.23 -9.53
C GLU A 66 0.13 -14.19 -8.69
N LYS A 67 0.38 -13.06 -8.01
CA LYS A 67 1.58 -12.85 -7.18
C LYS A 67 1.21 -12.62 -5.70
N LYS A 68 0.14 -13.25 -5.21
CA LYS A 68 -0.39 -13.00 -3.86
C LYS A 68 0.65 -13.08 -2.75
N ASP A 69 1.52 -14.11 -2.75
CA ASP A 69 2.52 -14.30 -1.69
C ASP A 69 3.52 -13.14 -1.66
N LEU A 70 4.01 -12.75 -2.84
CA LEU A 70 4.91 -11.60 -2.99
C LEU A 70 4.21 -10.27 -2.67
N MET A 71 2.92 -10.16 -2.98
CA MET A 71 2.14 -8.95 -2.72
C MET A 71 1.79 -8.78 -1.25
N VAL A 72 1.55 -9.86 -0.50
CA VAL A 72 1.39 -9.82 0.96
C VAL A 72 2.64 -9.22 1.60
N GLU A 73 3.82 -9.73 1.26
CA GLU A 73 5.10 -9.21 1.77
C GLU A 73 5.32 -7.75 1.37
N PHE A 74 5.04 -7.41 0.11
CA PHE A 74 5.19 -6.05 -0.40
C PHE A 74 4.28 -5.08 0.35
N VAL A 75 2.99 -5.37 0.46
CA VAL A 75 2.02 -4.50 1.14
C VAL A 75 2.35 -4.40 2.62
N ALA A 76 2.69 -5.50 3.29
CA ALA A 76 3.11 -5.49 4.69
C ALA A 76 4.35 -4.61 4.91
N ALA A 77 5.38 -4.74 4.08
CA ALA A 77 6.59 -3.92 4.16
C ALA A 77 6.30 -2.42 3.97
N ARG A 78 5.35 -2.09 3.09
CA ARG A 78 4.94 -0.70 2.86
C ARG A 78 4.09 -0.14 3.99
N LEU A 79 3.20 -0.95 4.57
CA LEU A 79 2.44 -0.57 5.76
C LEU A 79 3.38 -0.28 6.94
N ALA A 80 4.41 -1.12 7.12
CA ALA A 80 5.45 -0.92 8.12
C ALA A 80 6.30 0.34 7.86
N ALA A 81 6.63 0.62 6.59
CA ALA A 81 7.34 1.84 6.21
C ALA A 81 6.51 3.11 6.45
N ALA A 82 5.19 3.06 6.22
CA ALA A 82 4.28 4.17 6.50
C ALA A 82 4.11 4.45 8.00
N GLU A 83 4.38 3.47 8.89
CA GLU A 83 4.43 3.69 10.35
C GLU A 83 5.67 4.48 10.78
N LYS A 84 6.77 4.31 10.05
CA LYS A 84 7.99 5.08 10.23
C LYS A 84 7.75 6.48 9.68
N LYS A 85 7.01 7.31 10.44
CA LYS A 85 7.18 8.77 10.34
C LYS A 85 8.69 9.06 10.32
N PRO A 86 9.19 9.97 9.49
CA PRO A 86 10.46 10.59 9.79
C PRO A 86 10.29 11.29 11.14
N LYS A 87 10.77 10.67 12.23
CA LYS A 87 11.14 11.43 13.42
C LYS A 87 12.13 12.47 12.92
N GLY A 88 11.72 13.72 12.98
CA GLY A 88 12.23 14.79 12.14
C GLY A 88 13.74 14.78 11.96
N SER A 89 14.18 14.88 10.71
CA SER A 89 15.40 15.62 10.42
C SER A 89 15.10 17.07 10.78
N LYS A 90 15.34 17.41 12.06
CA LYS A 90 15.50 18.80 12.50
C LYS A 90 16.43 19.45 11.50
N ASN A 91 15.90 20.43 10.80
CA ASN A 91 16.65 21.40 10.03
C ASN A 91 17.61 22.10 11.02
N THR A 92 18.85 21.60 11.18
CA THR A 92 19.90 22.32 11.89
C THR A 92 20.45 23.39 10.96
N ASN A 93 19.62 24.39 10.67
CA ASN A 93 20.10 25.70 10.30
C ASN A 93 20.68 26.33 11.58
N GLN A 94 21.88 25.91 11.98
CA GLN A 94 22.67 26.68 12.94
C GLN A 94 23.28 27.86 12.19
N LYS A 95 22.50 28.94 12.12
CA LYS A 95 23.01 30.30 11.97
C LYS A 95 23.13 30.91 13.37
N LYS A 96 24.22 31.68 13.57
CA LYS A 96 24.72 32.36 14.80
C LYS A 96 25.66 31.47 15.61
N ARG A 97 26.91 31.86 15.86
CA ARG A 97 27.43 33.22 16.17
C ARG A 97 28.81 33.44 15.54
#